data_AF-A0A7X7WN74-F1
#
_entry.id   AF-A0A7X7WN74-F1
#
_cell.length_a   1.000
_cell.length_b   1.000
_cell.length_c   1.000
_cell.angle_alpha   90.00
_cell.angle_beta   90.00
_cell.angle_gamma   90.00
#
_symmetry.space_group_name_H-M   'P 1'
#
loop_
_entity.id
_entity.type
_entity.pdbx_description
1 polymer ?
#
loop_
_entity_poly.entity_id
_entity_poly.type
_entity_poly.pdbx_seq_one_letter_code
_entity_poly.pdbx_strand_id
1 'polypeptide(L)'
;MKNYFITVLLAYFFFTCDAQTNLSPVDFFSLIQNPENIWTTDLSIEQEKSITVIYYEIYMKDARIGQGCIYAIQKGFSDQWAKEAISQPQGECAGKKNYKHLYYVNCAAKSYFTKNQSELTGKFDIYVFFVNKEDLEGPLEESSESGTVEYYNEKPESKIIIYKYASGSWIEIEKRKLGDEVPRTFGLKYLKELARKEFRR
;
A
#
# COMPACT_ATOMS: atom_id res chain seq x y z
N MET A 1 -42.50 -43.09 -7.99
CA MET A 1 -41.88 -42.23 -6.97
C MET A 1 -40.37 -42.19 -7.20
N LYS A 2 -39.94 -41.48 -8.25
CA LYS A 2 -38.56 -41.42 -8.73
C LYS A 2 -38.27 -39.97 -9.10
N ASN A 3 -37.08 -39.49 -8.75
CA ASN A 3 -36.39 -38.33 -9.32
C ASN A 3 -36.67 -36.90 -8.79
N TYR A 4 -37.12 -36.71 -7.54
CA TYR A 4 -37.16 -35.35 -6.94
C TYR A 4 -36.07 -35.07 -5.89
N PHE A 5 -35.42 -36.10 -5.34
CA PHE A 5 -34.40 -35.90 -4.30
C PHE A 5 -33.00 -35.53 -4.83
N ILE A 6 -32.68 -35.88 -6.07
CA ILE A 6 -31.36 -35.61 -6.67
C ILE A 6 -31.25 -34.16 -7.16
N THR A 7 -32.38 -33.54 -7.54
CA THR A 7 -32.39 -32.17 -8.09
C THR A 7 -32.17 -31.10 -7.03
N VAL A 8 -32.57 -31.35 -5.78
CA VAL A 8 -32.37 -30.41 -4.66
C VAL A 8 -30.92 -30.39 -4.17
N LEU A 9 -30.20 -31.51 -4.27
CA LEU A 9 -28.79 -31.60 -3.83
C LEU A 9 -27.82 -30.93 -4.83
N LEU A 10 -28.15 -30.92 -6.13
CA LEU A 10 -27.34 -30.23 -7.15
C LEU A 10 -27.48 -28.71 -7.11
N ALA A 11 -28.63 -28.18 -6.65
CA ALA A 11 -28.83 -26.73 -6.50
C ALA A 11 -28.00 -26.12 -5.36
N TYR A 12 -27.57 -26.92 -4.37
CA TYR A 12 -26.76 -26.45 -3.25
C TYR A 12 -25.28 -26.22 -3.61
N PHE A 13 -24.79 -26.81 -4.70
CA PHE A 13 -23.39 -26.71 -5.13
C PHE A 13 -23.10 -25.52 -6.06
N PHE A 14 -24.11 -24.78 -6.52
CA PHE A 14 -23.91 -23.65 -7.46
C PHE A 14 -24.14 -22.26 -6.86
N PHE A 15 -24.32 -22.16 -5.53
CA PHE A 15 -24.45 -20.86 -4.83
C PHE A 15 -23.23 -20.45 -4.00
N THR A 16 -22.12 -21.20 -4.06
CA THR A 16 -20.83 -20.62 -3.68
C THR A 16 -20.38 -19.74 -4.83
N CYS A 17 -20.77 -18.47 -4.75
CA CYS A 17 -20.11 -17.40 -5.47
C CYS A 17 -18.65 -17.41 -5.00
N ASP A 18 -17.80 -18.20 -5.65
CA ASP A 18 -16.36 -18.06 -5.52
C ASP A 18 -16.07 -16.66 -6.02
N ALA A 19 -15.95 -15.71 -5.09
CA ALA A 19 -15.40 -14.40 -5.38
C ALA A 19 -14.03 -14.68 -6.01
N GLN A 20 -13.96 -14.55 -7.34
CA GLN A 20 -12.75 -14.80 -8.09
C GLN A 20 -11.67 -13.89 -7.52
N THR A 21 -10.80 -14.48 -6.71
CA THR A 21 -9.77 -13.73 -6.00
C THR A 21 -8.68 -13.47 -7.01
N ASN A 22 -8.70 -12.27 -7.60
CA ASN A 22 -7.69 -11.87 -8.56
C ASN A 22 -6.38 -11.61 -7.81
N LEU A 23 -5.38 -12.45 -8.05
CA LEU A 23 -4.05 -12.30 -7.48
C LEU A 23 -3.21 -11.37 -8.38
N SER A 24 -2.39 -10.52 -7.76
CA SER A 24 -1.39 -9.77 -8.50
C SER A 24 -0.37 -10.73 -9.13
N PRO A 25 -0.01 -10.55 -10.41
CA PRO A 25 1.12 -11.25 -10.99
C PRO A 25 2.48 -10.69 -10.51
N VAL A 26 2.47 -9.56 -9.79
CA VAL A 26 3.65 -8.84 -9.31
C VAL A 26 3.77 -8.99 -7.80
N ASP A 27 4.95 -9.38 -7.32
CA ASP A 27 5.30 -9.24 -5.90
C ASP A 27 5.83 -7.83 -5.62
N PHE A 28 4.98 -6.96 -5.08
CA PHE A 28 5.34 -5.57 -4.83
C PHE A 28 6.44 -5.38 -3.78
N PHE A 29 6.69 -6.35 -2.90
CA PHE A 29 7.84 -6.26 -1.98
C PHE A 29 9.17 -6.31 -2.73
N SER A 30 9.24 -7.08 -3.82
CA SER A 30 10.43 -7.17 -4.67
C SER A 30 10.78 -5.86 -5.39
N LEU A 31 9.82 -4.93 -5.47
CA LEU A 31 10.00 -3.62 -6.12
C LEU A 31 10.58 -2.54 -5.18
N ILE A 32 10.80 -2.86 -3.90
CA ILE A 32 11.42 -1.96 -2.93
C ILE A 32 12.94 -2.01 -3.10
N GLN A 33 13.44 -1.24 -4.07
CA GLN A 33 14.85 -1.23 -4.46
C GLN A 33 15.70 -0.26 -3.64
N ASN A 34 15.12 0.84 -3.15
CA ASN A 34 15.85 1.84 -2.34
C ASN A 34 15.15 2.09 -1.00
N PRO A 35 15.46 1.30 0.04
CA PRO A 35 14.85 1.46 1.35
C PRO A 35 15.06 2.82 2.03
N GLU A 36 16.01 3.65 1.59
CA GLU A 36 16.14 5.03 2.09
C GLU A 36 14.94 5.91 1.70
N ASN A 37 14.17 5.50 0.68
CA ASN A 37 12.98 6.19 0.22
C ASN A 37 11.69 5.65 0.88
N ILE A 38 11.82 4.91 1.97
CA ILE A 38 10.68 4.56 2.82
C ILE A 38 10.44 5.74 3.76
N TRP A 39 9.25 6.32 3.64
CA TRP A 39 8.87 7.53 4.35
C TRP A 39 7.65 7.30 5.22
N THR A 40 7.36 8.26 6.08
CA THR A 40 6.12 8.28 6.84
C THR A 40 5.36 9.57 6.64
N THR A 41 4.04 9.50 6.72
CA THR A 41 3.16 10.67 6.69
C THR A 41 2.01 10.47 7.67
N ASP A 42 1.44 11.57 8.16
CA ASP A 42 0.34 11.52 9.11
C ASP A 42 -1.01 11.60 8.37
N LEU A 43 -1.84 10.58 8.61
CA LEU A 43 -3.21 10.51 8.15
C LEU A 43 -4.13 11.15 9.19
N SER A 44 -4.55 12.40 8.97
CA SER A 44 -5.55 13.07 9.81
C SER A 44 -6.97 12.55 9.50
N ILE A 45 -7.65 11.99 10.49
CA ILE A 45 -8.93 11.28 10.35
C ILE A 45 -10.10 12.16 10.79
N GLU A 46 -10.01 12.69 12.01
CA GLU A 46 -10.94 13.62 12.68
C GLU A 46 -10.14 14.66 13.48
N GLN A 47 -10.81 15.67 14.07
CA GLN A 47 -10.14 16.67 14.92
C GLN A 47 -9.38 15.94 16.03
N GLU A 48 -8.07 16.19 16.11
CA GLU A 48 -7.12 15.63 17.09
C GLU A 48 -6.70 14.15 16.90
N LYS A 49 -7.20 13.44 15.88
CA LYS A 49 -6.77 12.06 15.61
C LYS A 49 -5.99 11.93 14.30
N SER A 50 -4.69 11.65 14.43
CA SER A 50 -3.81 11.27 13.34
C SER A 50 -3.24 9.87 13.53
N ILE A 51 -2.92 9.22 12.42
CA ILE A 51 -2.20 7.95 12.39
C ILE A 51 -1.00 8.11 11.47
N THR A 52 0.19 7.77 11.94
CA THR A 52 1.37 7.72 11.10
C THR A 52 1.31 6.47 10.23
N VAL A 53 1.35 6.68 8.91
CA VAL A 53 1.40 5.62 7.89
C VAL A 53 2.78 5.58 7.25
N ILE A 54 3.25 4.38 6.94
CA ILE A 54 4.49 4.18 6.18
C ILE A 54 4.13 4.15 4.70
N TYR A 55 4.95 4.75 3.84
CA TYR A 55 4.78 4.64 2.40
C TYR A 55 6.10 4.50 1.64
N TYR A 56 6.01 3.89 0.45
CA TYR A 56 7.10 3.77 -0.50
C TYR A 56 6.58 3.95 -1.93
N GLU A 57 7.22 4.86 -2.67
CA GLU A 57 6.90 5.18 -4.05
C GLU A 57 7.70 4.30 -5.03
N ILE A 58 7.00 3.59 -5.92
CA ILE A 58 7.59 2.72 -6.95
C ILE A 58 8.03 3.55 -8.19
N TYR A 59 8.04 4.88 -8.08
CA TYR A 59 7.93 5.83 -9.20
C TYR A 59 9.07 5.87 -10.22
N MET A 60 10.28 5.37 -9.97
CA MET A 60 11.43 5.91 -10.72
C MET A 60 12.46 4.93 -11.30
N LYS A 61 12.27 3.61 -11.25
CA LYS A 61 13.29 2.70 -11.83
C LYS A 61 12.78 1.50 -12.61
N ASP A 62 11.52 1.09 -12.45
CA ASP A 62 11.00 -0.09 -13.14
C ASP A 62 9.68 0.19 -13.89
N ALA A 63 9.72 1.24 -14.73
CA ALA A 63 8.65 1.58 -15.68
C ALA A 63 8.28 0.42 -16.64
N ARG A 64 9.01 -0.70 -16.61
CA ARG A 64 8.65 -1.94 -17.31
C ARG A 64 7.37 -2.57 -16.77
N ILE A 65 7.02 -2.34 -15.51
CA ILE A 65 5.87 -2.96 -14.85
C ILE A 65 4.74 -1.95 -14.65
N GLY A 66 5.05 -0.73 -14.22
CA GLY A 66 4.09 0.36 -14.00
C GLY A 66 4.57 1.30 -12.90
N GLN A 67 3.65 2.07 -12.32
CA GLN A 67 3.94 2.94 -11.18
C GLN A 67 2.93 2.77 -10.05
N GLY A 68 3.33 3.08 -8.83
CA GLY A 68 2.46 2.89 -7.68
C GLY A 68 3.05 3.39 -6.36
N CYS A 69 2.24 3.28 -5.32
CA CYS A 69 2.63 3.58 -3.96
C CYS A 69 2.20 2.45 -3.03
N ILE A 70 3.15 1.94 -2.25
CA ILE A 70 2.89 0.98 -1.18
C ILE A 70 2.61 1.79 0.08
N TYR A 71 1.57 1.41 0.82
CA TYR A 71 1.28 1.91 2.15
C TYR A 71 1.24 0.77 3.15
N ALA A 72 1.77 0.99 4.35
CA ALA A 72 1.53 0.16 5.51
C ALA A 72 0.92 1.00 6.63
N ILE A 73 -0.26 0.58 7.09
CA ILE A 73 -0.99 1.20 8.20
C ILE A 73 -1.18 0.16 9.30
N GLN A 74 -0.94 0.52 10.56
CA GLN A 74 -1.08 -0.45 11.64
C GLN A 74 -2.54 -0.96 11.70
N LYS A 75 -2.70 -2.28 11.85
CA LYS A 75 -4.01 -2.94 11.95
C LYS A 75 -4.82 -2.29 13.07
N GLY A 76 -6.13 -2.15 12.83
CA GLY A 76 -7.03 -1.45 13.75
C GLY A 76 -6.83 0.07 13.78
N PHE A 77 -6.12 0.65 12.79
CA PHE A 77 -5.94 2.09 12.65
C PHE A 77 -5.36 2.72 13.95
N SER A 78 -4.30 2.10 14.47
CA SER A 78 -3.58 2.56 15.65
C SER A 78 -2.30 3.32 15.28
N ASP A 79 -1.86 4.21 16.17
CA ASP A 79 -0.60 4.93 16.06
C ASP A 79 0.47 4.42 17.05
N GLN A 80 0.21 3.26 17.66
CA GLN A 80 1.04 2.71 18.73
C GLN A 80 2.45 2.38 18.23
N TRP A 81 2.59 1.87 17.01
CA TRP A 81 3.90 1.52 16.46
C TRP A 81 4.85 2.72 16.38
N ALA A 82 4.33 3.90 16.03
CA ALA A 82 5.12 5.13 15.92
C ALA A 82 5.52 5.63 17.32
N LYS A 83 4.62 5.55 18.30
CA LYS A 83 4.89 5.87 19.72
C LYS A 83 5.92 4.92 20.32
N GLU A 84 5.85 3.63 20.01
CA GLU A 84 6.84 2.63 20.40
C GLU A 84 8.20 2.91 19.79
N ALA A 85 8.26 3.25 18.49
CA ALA A 85 9.52 3.61 17.82
C ALA A 85 10.24 4.79 18.50
N ILE A 86 9.49 5.77 19.01
CA ILE A 86 10.03 6.94 19.71
C ILE A 86 10.47 6.58 21.14
N SER A 87 9.63 5.88 21.89
CA SER A 87 9.84 5.63 23.32
C SER A 87 10.81 4.48 23.60
N GLN A 88 10.91 3.51 22.69
CA GLN A 88 11.69 2.29 22.84
C GLN A 88 12.40 1.93 21.53
N PRO A 89 13.30 2.80 21.00
CA PRO A 89 14.00 2.50 19.76
C PRO A 89 14.85 1.24 19.92
N GLN A 90 14.77 0.33 18.94
CA GLN A 90 15.46 -0.96 18.96
C GLN A 90 16.51 -1.06 17.85
N GLY A 91 17.46 -1.99 18.02
CA GLY A 91 18.49 -2.30 17.01
C GLY A 91 19.30 -1.07 16.59
N GLU A 92 19.45 -0.88 15.27
CA GLU A 92 20.19 0.27 14.70
C GLU A 92 19.52 1.62 14.97
N CYS A 93 18.21 1.63 15.26
CA CYS A 93 17.48 2.84 15.58
C CYS A 93 17.76 3.33 17.01
N ALA A 94 18.27 2.46 17.90
CA ALA A 94 18.62 2.79 19.28
C ALA A 94 19.95 3.57 19.41
N GLY A 95 20.82 3.50 18.38
CA GLY A 95 22.21 3.94 18.46
C GLY A 95 22.44 5.44 18.57
N LYS A 96 21.40 6.28 18.45
CA LYS A 96 21.53 7.74 18.44
C LYS A 96 20.52 8.43 19.35
N LYS A 97 20.74 8.35 20.66
CA LYS A 97 19.98 9.14 21.67
C LYS A 97 20.08 10.64 21.31
N ASN A 98 18.97 11.38 21.45
CA ASN A 98 18.78 12.83 21.15
C ASN A 98 18.47 13.24 19.70
N TYR A 99 18.08 12.32 18.81
CA TYR A 99 17.53 12.71 17.51
C TYR A 99 16.05 13.13 17.59
N LYS A 100 15.57 13.86 16.57
CA LYS A 100 14.15 14.23 16.43
C LYS A 100 13.27 12.97 16.34
N HIS A 101 12.05 13.00 16.87
CA HIS A 101 11.11 11.87 16.84
C HIS A 101 10.97 11.22 15.44
N LEU A 102 10.91 12.05 14.40
CA LEU A 102 10.82 11.61 13.00
C LEU A 102 11.96 10.67 12.57
N TYR A 103 13.17 10.84 13.13
CA TYR A 103 14.29 9.95 12.84
C TYR A 103 13.99 8.51 13.29
N TYR A 104 13.51 8.33 14.51
CA TYR A 104 13.23 6.99 15.05
C TYR A 104 12.08 6.32 14.31
N VAL A 105 11.04 7.11 13.98
CA VAL A 105 9.89 6.65 13.20
C VAL A 105 10.29 6.19 11.80
N ASN A 106 11.05 7.01 11.06
CA ASN A 106 11.54 6.64 9.72
C ASN A 106 12.51 5.44 9.77
N CYS A 107 13.37 5.38 10.79
CA CYS A 107 14.29 4.25 10.98
C CYS A 107 13.51 2.94 11.22
N ALA A 108 12.50 2.96 12.09
CA ALA A 108 11.65 1.80 12.34
C ALA A 108 10.86 1.41 11.08
N ALA A 109 10.29 2.39 10.36
CA ALA A 109 9.59 2.18 9.11
C ALA A 109 10.45 1.44 8.07
N LYS A 110 11.70 1.89 7.89
CA LYS A 110 12.67 1.24 7.02
C LYS A 110 12.99 -0.19 7.47
N SER A 111 13.18 -0.40 8.77
CA SER A 111 13.48 -1.74 9.33
C SER A 111 12.36 -2.74 9.03
N TYR A 112 11.08 -2.32 9.11
CA TYR A 112 9.94 -3.18 8.81
C TYR A 112 9.96 -3.75 7.39
N PHE A 113 10.32 -2.95 6.40
CA PHE A 113 10.34 -3.38 4.99
C PHE A 113 11.63 -4.10 4.58
N THR A 114 12.71 -3.98 5.37
CA THR A 114 14.03 -4.54 4.99
C THR A 114 14.44 -5.75 5.82
N LYS A 115 14.23 -5.71 7.14
CA LYS A 115 14.72 -6.72 8.08
C LYS A 115 13.58 -7.48 8.76
N ASN A 116 12.46 -6.80 8.99
CA ASN A 116 11.38 -7.30 9.84
C ASN A 116 10.05 -7.49 9.06
N GLN A 117 10.10 -8.01 7.83
CA GLN A 117 8.90 -8.16 6.97
C GLN A 117 7.82 -9.07 7.59
N SER A 118 8.21 -10.08 8.37
CA SER A 118 7.24 -10.89 9.13
C SER A 118 6.50 -10.08 10.18
N GLU A 119 7.18 -9.13 10.83
CA GLU A 119 6.56 -8.23 11.81
C GLU A 119 5.66 -7.20 11.11
N LEU A 120 6.12 -6.67 9.97
CA LEU A 120 5.35 -5.77 9.10
C LEU A 120 4.00 -6.41 8.72
N THR A 121 4.02 -7.60 8.13
CA THR A 121 2.81 -8.31 7.69
C THR A 121 1.92 -8.77 8.86
N GLY A 122 2.54 -9.00 10.03
CA GLY A 122 1.84 -9.29 11.28
C GLY A 122 1.08 -8.10 11.86
N LYS A 123 1.72 -6.92 11.92
CA LYS A 123 1.21 -5.72 12.59
C LYS A 123 0.45 -4.74 11.69
N PHE A 124 0.70 -4.75 10.38
CA PHE A 124 0.18 -3.74 9.44
C PHE A 124 -0.76 -4.36 8.41
N ASP A 125 -1.78 -3.59 8.03
CA ASP A 125 -2.47 -3.77 6.75
C ASP A 125 -1.66 -3.07 5.67
N ILE A 126 -1.31 -3.80 4.61
CA ILE A 126 -0.42 -3.31 3.55
C ILE A 126 -1.21 -3.24 2.26
N TYR A 127 -1.23 -2.06 1.65
CA TYR A 127 -1.94 -1.76 0.42
C TYR A 127 -0.96 -1.31 -0.65
N VAL A 128 -1.23 -1.69 -1.89
CA VAL A 128 -0.55 -1.14 -3.06
C VAL A 128 -1.59 -0.48 -3.95
N PHE A 129 -1.29 0.74 -4.35
CA PHE A 129 -2.08 1.52 -5.29
C PHE A 129 -1.27 1.58 -6.58
N PHE A 130 -1.71 0.84 -7.61
CA PHE A 130 -0.88 0.54 -8.77
C PHE A 130 -1.56 0.95 -10.08
N VAL A 131 -0.79 1.54 -10.98
CA VAL A 131 -1.19 1.86 -12.36
C VAL A 131 -0.27 1.06 -13.28
N ASN A 132 -0.88 0.24 -14.13
CA ASN A 132 -0.16 -0.58 -15.10
C ASN A 132 0.63 0.30 -16.07
N LYS A 133 1.77 -0.19 -16.56
CA LYS A 133 2.54 0.48 -17.62
C LYS A 133 1.70 0.90 -18.83
N GLU A 134 0.74 0.07 -19.24
CA GLU A 134 -0.13 0.33 -20.40
C GLU A 134 -0.98 1.61 -20.24
N ASP A 135 -1.24 2.01 -19.01
CA ASP A 135 -1.99 3.21 -18.64
C ASP A 135 -1.07 4.43 -18.46
N LEU A 136 0.23 4.30 -18.72
CA LEU A 136 1.21 5.39 -18.62
C LEU A 136 1.55 6.00 -19.98
N GLU A 137 1.85 7.30 -19.97
CA GLU A 137 2.33 8.08 -21.10
C GLU A 137 3.75 8.58 -20.81
N GLY A 138 4.66 8.38 -21.78
CA GLY A 138 6.08 8.70 -21.65
C GLY A 138 7.01 7.69 -22.35
N PRO A 139 8.33 7.78 -22.13
CA PRO A 139 8.97 8.72 -21.22
C PRO A 139 8.81 10.17 -21.73
N LEU A 140 8.53 11.06 -20.79
CA LEU A 140 8.61 12.50 -20.96
C LEU A 140 9.96 12.94 -20.40
N GLU A 141 10.60 13.90 -21.06
CA GLU A 141 11.88 14.43 -20.62
C GLU A 141 11.69 15.81 -19.99
N GLU A 142 12.18 15.99 -18.77
CA GLU A 142 12.33 17.31 -18.16
C GLU A 142 13.82 17.60 -18.01
N SER A 143 14.29 18.67 -18.65
CA SER A 143 15.68 19.10 -18.57
C SER A 143 15.80 20.29 -17.61
N SER A 144 16.71 20.17 -16.65
CA SER A 144 17.10 21.25 -15.74
C SER A 144 18.62 21.48 -15.77
N GLU A 145 19.10 22.50 -15.06
CA GLU A 145 20.55 22.75 -14.89
C GLU A 145 21.27 21.56 -14.25
N SER A 146 20.55 20.67 -13.55
CA SER A 146 21.10 19.47 -12.90
C SER A 146 21.05 18.20 -13.78
N GLY A 147 20.56 18.30 -15.01
CA GLY A 147 20.47 17.20 -15.98
C GLY A 147 19.06 16.95 -16.50
N THR A 148 18.92 15.93 -17.34
CA THR A 148 17.64 15.48 -17.90
C THR A 148 17.11 14.30 -17.09
N VAL A 149 15.84 14.38 -16.69
CA VAL A 149 15.13 13.31 -15.99
C VAL A 149 14.00 12.82 -16.88
N GLU A 150 13.94 11.50 -17.09
CA GLU A 150 12.82 10.83 -17.71
C GLU A 150 11.75 10.50 -16.67
N TYR A 151 10.49 10.76 -16.99
CA TYR A 151 9.35 10.42 -16.15
C TYR A 151 8.16 9.95 -16.99
N TYR A 152 7.18 9.34 -16.34
CA TYR A 152 5.94 8.87 -16.96
C TYR A 152 4.76 9.49 -16.23
N ASN A 153 3.74 9.90 -16.98
CA ASN A 153 2.49 10.40 -16.43
C ASN A 153 1.40 9.34 -16.58
N GLU A 154 0.45 9.32 -15.66
CA GLU A 154 -0.79 8.57 -15.81
C GLU A 154 -1.65 9.19 -16.92
N LYS A 155 -2.19 8.37 -17.83
CA LYS A 155 -3.19 8.82 -18.81
C LYS A 155 -4.46 9.30 -18.10
N PRO A 156 -5.25 10.23 -18.67
CA PRO A 156 -6.49 10.72 -18.05
C PRO A 156 -7.53 9.63 -17.70
N GLU A 157 -7.54 8.54 -18.46
CA GLU A 157 -8.44 7.39 -18.25
C GLU A 157 -7.79 6.23 -17.47
N SER A 158 -6.61 6.47 -16.88
CA SER A 158 -5.88 5.47 -16.10
C SER A 158 -6.75 4.90 -14.99
N LYS A 159 -6.60 3.59 -14.79
CA LYS A 159 -7.20 2.92 -13.66
C LYS A 159 -6.14 2.63 -12.62
N ILE A 160 -6.51 2.86 -11.38
CA ILE A 160 -5.74 2.41 -10.22
C ILE A 160 -6.29 1.07 -9.75
N ILE A 161 -5.39 0.11 -9.63
CA ILE A 161 -5.65 -1.21 -9.07
C ILE A 161 -5.18 -1.17 -7.62
N ILE A 162 -6.07 -1.55 -6.71
CA ILE A 162 -5.80 -1.57 -5.27
C ILE A 162 -5.59 -3.02 -4.87
N TYR A 163 -4.38 -3.34 -4.44
CA TYR A 163 -4.04 -4.63 -3.87
C TYR A 163 -3.92 -4.52 -2.35
N LYS A 164 -4.32 -5.59 -1.64
CA LYS A 164 -4.03 -5.78 -0.22
C LYS A 164 -3.17 -7.03 -0.05
N TYR A 165 -2.13 -6.95 0.77
CA TYR A 165 -1.38 -8.14 1.16
C TYR A 165 -2.15 -8.92 2.23
N ALA A 166 -2.51 -10.16 1.93
CA ALA A 166 -3.19 -11.05 2.86
C ALA A 166 -2.82 -12.50 2.59
N SER A 167 -2.66 -13.29 3.65
CA SER A 167 -2.38 -14.73 3.58
C SER A 167 -1.20 -15.10 2.66
N GLY A 168 -0.16 -14.25 2.63
CA GLY A 168 1.04 -14.49 1.82
C GLY A 168 0.94 -14.06 0.36
N SER A 169 -0.16 -13.41 -0.06
CA SER A 169 -0.38 -13.02 -1.45
C SER A 169 -0.92 -11.60 -1.58
N TRP A 170 -0.68 -10.99 -2.75
CA TRP A 170 -1.24 -9.71 -3.13
C TRP A 170 -2.60 -9.93 -3.80
N ILE A 171 -3.67 -9.54 -3.13
CA ILE A 171 -5.05 -9.75 -3.58
C ILE A 171 -5.58 -8.43 -4.12
N GLU A 172 -6.08 -8.42 -5.35
CA GLU A 172 -6.82 -7.28 -5.90
C GLU A 172 -8.12 -7.15 -5.11
N ILE A 173 -8.29 -6.02 -4.44
CA ILE A 173 -9.51 -5.73 -3.69
C ILE A 173 -10.42 -4.77 -4.43
N GLU A 174 -9.87 -3.96 -5.35
CA GLU A 174 -10.64 -2.99 -6.09
C GLU A 174 -9.89 -2.44 -7.31
N LYS A 175 -10.63 -1.96 -8.31
CA LYS A 175 -10.12 -1.16 -9.43
C LYS A 175 -10.99 0.08 -9.62
N ARG A 176 -10.38 1.27 -9.62
CA ARG A 176 -11.08 2.58 -9.76
C ARG A 176 -10.45 3.44 -10.84
N LYS A 177 -11.19 4.42 -11.36
CA LYS A 177 -10.60 5.48 -12.18
C LYS A 177 -9.70 6.33 -11.29
N LEU A 178 -8.49 6.64 -11.76
CA LEU A 178 -7.54 7.47 -11.03
C LEU A 178 -7.91 8.96 -11.10
N GLY A 179 -8.33 9.43 -12.27
CA GLY A 179 -8.56 10.86 -12.52
C GLY A 179 -7.24 11.64 -12.58
N ASP A 180 -7.23 12.87 -12.08
CA ASP A 180 -6.06 13.77 -12.07
C ASP A 180 -5.15 13.54 -10.86
N GLU A 181 -5.27 12.38 -10.20
CA GLU A 181 -4.49 12.02 -9.03
C GLU A 181 -3.30 11.14 -9.40
N VAL A 182 -2.39 10.98 -8.45
CA VAL A 182 -1.29 10.02 -8.55
C VAL A 182 -1.47 8.94 -7.47
N PRO A 183 -1.06 7.68 -7.67
CA PRO A 183 -1.08 6.61 -6.69
C PRO A 183 -0.81 6.99 -5.24
N ARG A 184 0.18 7.86 -4.98
CA ARG A 184 0.42 8.38 -3.62
C ARG A 184 -0.81 9.12 -3.07
N THR A 185 -1.26 10.17 -3.75
CA THR A 185 -2.34 11.02 -3.23
C THR A 185 -3.67 10.28 -3.17
N PHE A 186 -3.95 9.44 -4.16
CA PHE A 186 -5.11 8.56 -4.18
C PHE A 186 -5.09 7.59 -3.00
N GLY A 187 -3.96 6.90 -2.79
CA GLY A 187 -3.81 5.92 -1.72
C GLY A 187 -4.03 6.53 -0.33
N LEU A 188 -3.48 7.72 -0.08
CA LEU A 188 -3.70 8.42 1.19
C LEU A 188 -5.18 8.77 1.42
N LYS A 189 -5.89 9.23 0.40
CA LYS A 189 -7.34 9.51 0.48
C LYS A 189 -8.14 8.22 0.75
N TYR A 190 -7.82 7.15 0.04
CA TYR A 190 -8.45 5.85 0.23
C TYR A 190 -8.27 5.33 1.67
N LEU A 191 -7.05 5.40 2.22
CA LEU A 191 -6.78 5.00 3.61
C LEU A 191 -7.54 5.88 4.61
N LYS A 192 -7.67 7.19 4.34
CA LYS A 192 -8.50 8.09 5.15
C LYS A 192 -9.96 7.66 5.19
N GLU A 193 -10.51 7.26 4.05
CA GLU A 193 -11.88 6.76 3.96
C GLU A 193 -12.05 5.46 4.74
N LEU A 194 -11.10 4.52 4.62
CA LEU A 194 -11.13 3.27 5.39
C LEU A 194 -11.07 3.53 6.89
N ALA A 195 -10.15 4.39 7.33
CA ALA A 195 -9.98 4.72 8.74
C ALA A 195 -11.25 5.37 9.32
N ARG A 196 -11.86 6.31 8.59
CA ARG A 196 -13.13 6.94 8.98
C ARG A 196 -14.28 5.94 9.07
N LYS A 197 -14.34 4.96 8.17
CA LYS A 197 -15.35 3.91 8.23
C LYS A 197 -15.18 3.03 9.47
N GLU A 198 -13.93 2.72 9.84
CA GLU A 198 -13.65 1.94 11.04
C GLU A 198 -14.06 2.68 12.33
N PHE A 199 -13.73 3.97 12.47
CA PHE A 199 -14.09 4.73 13.68
C PHE A 199 -15.58 5.04 13.84
N ARG A 200 -16.39 4.83 12.80
CA ARG A 200 -17.84 4.99 12.84
C ARG A 200 -18.58 3.69 13.17
N ARG A 201 -17.89 2.55 13.18
CA ARG A 201 -18.43 1.25 13.57
C ARG A 201 -18.34 1.08 15.08
#